data_AF-A0A7C8IZ29-F1
#
_entry.id   AF-A0A7C8IZ29-F1
#
_cell.length_a   1.000
_cell.length_b   1.000
_cell.length_c   1.000
_cell.angle_alpha   90.00
_cell.angle_beta   90.00
_cell.angle_gamma   90.00
#
_symmetry.space_group_name_H-M   'P 1'
#
loop_
_entity.id
_entity.type
_entity.pdbx_description
1 polymer ?
#
loop_
_entity_poly.entity_id
_entity_poly.type
_entity_poly.pdbx_seq_one_letter_code
_entity_poly.pdbx_strand_id
1 'polypeptide(L)'
;MSFLPNAPPAKSPLARYRILSPTASVRVSPLCLGAMNFGDAWKQTMGACDKKTVNEILDFFYEQGGNFIDTASNYQAEESETWIGDWMKSRGVRDQMVIATKYTTNYRAGHTDEILINFQGNGTKSLHTSVERSLKKLQTDYIDLLYLHWWDFSTSIPEVMQSLNQLVLAGKVLYLGVSDTPAWVVSKANEYARNHGLRQFSVYQGRWSAASRDFEREIIPMTKAEGMGLAPWGALGGGKFKTEEQRKKNEGRAGPPTETDVKVSKALEAVAERKNTIITSVAQAYVMHKTPYVFPIIGGRTLGHLKANIEALNLSLSEEDIDEIEAAVPFDPGFPNNFSYIGRTSKDAGDVWLLKMGGTTDYVPEPKPIVAKKTGDTNAPIPVFVLGDAGNLQPAQAANTDTQTRHLMTQFNAYFSGAEIKPYVFDPNGVQLALTIGRDRGTGQAGSWKLWSPLVWYLKGRHLGTDSADAFARGDSGGMGRAWPK
;
A
#
# COMPACT_ATOMS: atom_id res chain seq x y z
N MET A 1 -26.05 6.76 15.12
CA MET A 1 -24.64 6.87 15.58
C MET A 1 -24.21 5.52 16.09
N SER A 2 -22.96 5.10 15.88
CA SER A 2 -22.43 3.85 16.45
C SER A 2 -22.43 3.92 17.98
N PHE A 3 -22.80 2.84 18.66
CA PHE A 3 -22.70 2.71 20.12
C PHE A 3 -21.26 2.56 20.61
N LEU A 4 -20.35 2.13 19.72
CA LEU A 4 -18.93 1.98 20.01
C LEU A 4 -18.13 3.17 19.45
N PRO A 5 -17.08 3.62 20.17
CA PRO A 5 -16.23 4.69 19.69
C PRO A 5 -15.53 4.29 18.39
N ASN A 6 -15.41 5.24 17.47
CA ASN A 6 -14.58 5.05 16.29
C ASN A 6 -13.09 5.07 16.69
N ALA A 7 -12.26 4.34 15.94
CA ALA A 7 -10.82 4.39 16.13
C ALA A 7 -10.27 5.82 15.91
N PRO A 8 -9.21 6.23 16.63
CA PRO A 8 -8.55 7.50 16.38
C PRO A 8 -7.94 7.54 14.97
N PRO A 9 -7.66 8.73 14.42
CA PRO A 9 -6.92 8.87 13.17
C PRO A 9 -5.57 8.14 13.22
N ALA A 10 -5.12 7.64 12.08
CA ALA A 10 -3.83 6.96 11.96
C ALA A 10 -2.68 7.87 12.44
N LYS A 11 -1.87 7.37 13.38
CA LYS A 11 -0.74 8.12 13.99
C LYS A 11 0.35 8.47 12.98
N SER A 12 0.55 7.61 11.98
CA SER A 12 1.51 7.79 10.90
C SER A 12 0.97 7.13 9.62
N PRO A 13 1.61 7.32 8.45
CA PRO A 13 1.30 6.58 7.24
C PRO A 13 1.41 5.05 7.41
N LEU A 14 2.26 4.59 8.32
CA LEU A 14 2.44 3.16 8.63
C LEU A 14 1.21 2.56 9.35
N ALA A 15 0.48 3.38 10.12
CA ALA A 15 -0.75 2.99 10.81
C ALA A 15 -1.99 2.96 9.88
N ARG A 16 -1.81 2.99 8.55
CA ARG A 16 -2.86 2.77 7.56
C ARG A 16 -2.84 1.32 7.09
N TYR A 17 -3.39 0.45 7.94
CA TYR A 17 -3.37 -1.00 7.73
C TYR A 17 -4.11 -1.42 6.45
N ARG A 18 -3.62 -2.48 5.82
CA ARG A 18 -4.20 -3.09 4.63
C ARG A 18 -4.49 -4.56 4.89
N ILE A 19 -5.49 -5.10 4.23
CA ILE A 19 -5.72 -6.55 4.18
C ILE A 19 -4.54 -7.18 3.41
N LEU A 20 -3.95 -8.24 3.96
CA LEU A 20 -2.75 -8.88 3.43
C LEU A 20 -2.96 -9.45 2.02
N SER A 21 -4.06 -10.15 1.79
CA SER A 21 -4.44 -10.64 0.47
C SER A 21 -5.94 -10.99 0.40
N PRO A 22 -6.52 -11.19 -0.79
CA PRO A 22 -7.87 -11.74 -0.92
C PRO A 22 -8.10 -13.05 -0.13
N THR A 23 -7.07 -13.89 0.00
CA THR A 23 -7.15 -15.17 0.73
C THR A 23 -6.75 -15.05 2.22
N ALA A 24 -6.29 -13.89 2.68
CA ALA A 24 -5.85 -13.65 4.05
C ALA A 24 -6.31 -12.30 4.60
N SER A 25 -7.36 -12.31 5.44
CA SER A 25 -7.98 -11.12 6.02
C SER A 25 -7.19 -10.43 7.14
N VAL A 26 -6.01 -10.96 7.51
CA VAL A 26 -5.14 -10.33 8.51
C VAL A 26 -4.72 -8.94 8.03
N ARG A 27 -4.71 -7.98 8.96
CA ARG A 27 -4.46 -6.57 8.67
C ARG A 27 -3.02 -6.24 9.04
N VAL A 28 -2.24 -5.83 8.05
CA VAL A 28 -0.82 -5.56 8.19
C VAL A 28 -0.51 -4.10 7.87
N SER A 29 0.54 -3.57 8.48
CA SER A 29 1.14 -2.30 8.08
C SER A 29 1.57 -2.37 6.61
N PRO A 30 1.54 -1.25 5.86
CA PRO A 30 1.85 -1.24 4.43
C PRO A 30 3.32 -1.57 4.12
N LEU A 31 4.19 -1.59 5.14
CA LEU A 31 5.56 -2.07 5.09
C LEU A 31 5.72 -3.26 6.05
N CYS A 32 6.55 -4.22 5.64
CA CYS A 32 6.98 -5.33 6.47
C CYS A 32 8.39 -5.04 6.99
N LEU A 33 8.61 -5.09 8.31
CA LEU A 33 9.93 -4.90 8.89
C LEU A 33 10.73 -6.20 8.79
N GLY A 34 11.75 -6.22 7.93
CA GLY A 34 12.65 -7.35 7.75
C GLY A 34 13.73 -7.40 8.82
N ALA A 35 13.86 -8.55 9.47
CA ALA A 35 14.74 -8.77 10.62
C ALA A 35 15.99 -9.61 10.30
N MET A 36 16.34 -9.77 9.02
CA MET A 36 17.55 -10.52 8.60
C MET A 36 18.84 -9.98 9.22
N ASN A 37 18.88 -8.68 9.53
CA ASN A 37 20.02 -8.04 10.17
C ASN A 37 19.93 -7.95 11.70
N PHE A 38 18.90 -8.52 12.36
CA PHE A 38 18.74 -8.42 13.81
C PHE A 38 19.54 -9.52 14.51
N GLY A 39 20.76 -9.18 14.92
CA GLY A 39 21.73 -10.12 15.44
C GLY A 39 23.17 -9.65 15.22
N ASP A 40 24.10 -10.30 15.92
CA ASP A 40 25.54 -10.08 15.82
C ASP A 40 26.27 -11.25 15.15
N ALA A 41 25.62 -12.42 15.02
CA ALA A 41 26.24 -13.61 14.44
C ALA A 41 26.81 -13.42 13.03
N TRP A 42 26.19 -12.56 12.20
CA TRP A 42 26.65 -12.25 10.84
C TRP A 42 27.27 -10.86 10.73
N LYS A 43 27.75 -10.28 11.82
CA LYS A 43 28.34 -8.93 11.87
C LYS A 43 29.44 -8.70 10.82
N GLN A 44 30.21 -9.72 10.44
CA GLN A 44 31.27 -9.55 9.42
C GLN A 44 30.71 -9.35 8.01
N THR A 45 29.60 -10.01 7.67
CA THR A 45 29.01 -9.96 6.32
C THR A 45 27.92 -8.88 6.23
N MET A 46 27.17 -8.70 7.31
CA MET A 46 26.04 -7.79 7.39
C MET A 46 26.39 -6.53 8.18
N GLY A 47 27.43 -6.46 8.99
CA GLY A 47 27.62 -5.35 9.92
C GLY A 47 26.72 -5.47 11.14
N ALA A 48 27.09 -4.78 12.22
CA ALA A 48 26.47 -4.92 13.53
C ALA A 48 25.05 -4.35 13.57
N CYS A 49 24.20 -5.01 14.35
CA CYS A 49 22.90 -4.51 14.79
C CYS A 49 22.62 -5.21 16.12
N ASP A 50 23.19 -4.66 17.19
CA ASP A 50 23.12 -5.27 18.52
C ASP A 50 21.69 -5.29 19.08
N LYS A 51 21.47 -6.07 20.14
CA LYS A 51 20.15 -6.23 20.76
C LYS A 51 19.52 -4.91 21.20
N LYS A 52 20.34 -3.94 21.65
CA LYS A 52 19.86 -2.60 22.03
C LYS A 52 19.28 -1.88 20.81
N THR A 53 20.03 -1.82 19.72
CA THR A 53 19.60 -1.21 18.45
C THR A 53 18.37 -1.90 17.89
N VAL A 54 18.30 -3.23 17.97
CA VAL A 54 17.12 -4.00 17.56
C VAL A 54 15.89 -3.60 18.37
N ASN A 55 16.00 -3.50 19.69
CA ASN A 55 14.90 -3.04 20.55
C ASN A 55 14.47 -1.61 20.20
N GLU A 56 15.41 -0.69 19.96
CA GLU A 56 15.09 0.69 19.55
C GLU A 56 14.34 0.73 18.20
N ILE A 57 14.74 -0.10 17.23
CA ILE A 57 14.07 -0.21 15.93
C ILE A 57 12.66 -0.79 16.09
N LEU A 58 12.50 -1.86 16.88
CA LEU A 58 11.22 -2.51 17.12
C LEU A 58 10.26 -1.60 17.90
N ASP A 59 10.73 -0.95 18.96
CA ASP A 59 9.97 0.02 19.74
C ASP A 59 9.49 1.17 18.83
N PHE A 60 10.39 1.75 18.02
CA PHE A 60 10.00 2.81 17.07
C PHE A 60 9.00 2.34 16.00
N PHE A 61 9.20 1.15 15.43
CA PHE A 61 8.28 0.60 14.43
C PHE A 61 6.87 0.42 15.01
N TYR A 62 6.78 -0.18 16.19
CA TYR A 62 5.52 -0.35 16.92
C TYR A 62 4.87 1.00 17.28
N GLU A 63 5.66 1.95 17.79
CA GLU A 63 5.19 3.30 18.13
C GLU A 63 4.62 4.05 16.92
N GLN A 64 5.10 3.79 15.70
CA GLN A 64 4.56 4.36 14.46
C GLN A 64 3.31 3.62 13.95
N GLY A 65 2.87 2.55 14.63
CA GLY A 65 1.75 1.70 14.22
C GLY A 65 2.13 0.58 13.24
N GLY A 66 3.42 0.21 13.19
CA GLY A 66 3.87 -0.97 12.47
C GLY A 66 3.51 -2.24 13.22
N ASN A 67 2.99 -3.23 12.50
CA ASN A 67 2.62 -4.51 13.10
C ASN A 67 3.12 -5.73 12.33
N PHE A 68 3.73 -5.57 11.15
CA PHE A 68 4.15 -6.70 10.32
C PHE A 68 5.67 -6.87 10.34
N ILE A 69 6.15 -7.98 10.90
CA ILE A 69 7.59 -8.30 11.03
C ILE A 69 7.89 -9.61 10.31
N ASP A 70 8.96 -9.63 9.52
CA ASP A 70 9.47 -10.82 8.82
C ASP A 70 10.85 -11.21 9.37
N THR A 71 10.97 -12.47 9.79
CA THR A 71 12.23 -13.12 10.21
C THR A 71 12.35 -14.50 9.57
N ALA A 72 13.35 -15.31 9.93
CA ALA A 72 13.47 -16.70 9.50
C ALA A 72 14.25 -17.54 10.52
N SER A 73 14.06 -18.86 10.48
CA SER A 73 14.66 -19.80 11.44
C SER A 73 16.18 -19.70 11.56
N ASN A 74 16.87 -19.29 10.49
CA ASN A 74 18.33 -19.25 10.41
C ASN A 74 18.91 -17.84 10.54
N TYR A 75 18.09 -16.78 10.56
CA TYR A 75 18.60 -15.41 10.53
C TYR A 75 19.48 -15.12 11.74
N GLN A 76 20.70 -14.65 11.46
CA GLN A 76 21.71 -14.34 12.47
C GLN A 76 21.98 -15.53 13.40
N ALA A 77 22.14 -16.73 12.83
CA ALA A 77 22.34 -17.96 13.60
C ALA A 77 21.29 -18.13 14.73
N GLU A 78 20.02 -17.94 14.37
CA GLU A 78 18.84 -18.06 15.25
C GLU A 78 18.60 -16.86 16.20
N GLU A 79 19.49 -15.85 16.24
CA GLU A 79 19.33 -14.69 17.14
C GLU A 79 18.11 -13.83 16.82
N SER A 80 17.77 -13.66 15.53
CA SER A 80 16.69 -12.77 15.09
C SER A 80 15.33 -13.15 15.70
N GLU A 81 14.94 -14.42 15.61
CA GLU A 81 13.71 -14.93 16.23
C GLU A 81 13.75 -14.80 17.75
N THR A 82 14.90 -15.09 18.37
CA THR A 82 15.08 -15.01 19.83
C THR A 82 14.87 -13.58 20.33
N TRP A 83 15.47 -12.59 19.66
CA TRP A 83 15.39 -11.20 20.09
C TRP A 83 14.01 -10.59 19.84
N ILE A 84 13.34 -10.95 18.74
CA ILE A 84 11.94 -10.56 18.50
C ILE A 84 11.03 -11.16 19.57
N GLY A 85 11.21 -12.44 19.91
CA GLY A 85 10.45 -13.11 20.96
C GLY A 85 10.63 -12.45 22.33
N ASP A 86 11.87 -12.16 22.72
CA ASP A 86 12.18 -11.42 23.96
C ASP A 86 11.53 -10.04 23.98
N TRP A 87 11.62 -9.30 22.87
CA TRP A 87 11.02 -7.97 22.74
C TRP A 87 9.50 -8.05 22.91
N MET A 88 8.80 -8.92 22.15
CA MET A 88 7.35 -9.07 22.23
C MET A 88 6.88 -9.44 23.64
N LYS A 89 7.56 -10.40 24.28
CA LYS A 89 7.25 -10.85 25.65
C LYS A 89 7.45 -9.73 26.66
N SER A 90 8.54 -8.97 26.55
CA SER A 90 8.84 -7.86 27.46
C SER A 90 7.85 -6.69 27.36
N ARG A 91 7.22 -6.50 26.20
CA ARG A 91 6.23 -5.44 25.94
C ARG A 91 4.78 -5.90 26.07
N GLY A 92 4.52 -7.22 26.08
CA GLY A 92 3.16 -7.77 26.12
C GLY A 92 2.35 -7.47 24.86
N VAL A 93 3.00 -7.45 23.69
CA VAL A 93 2.39 -6.99 22.42
C VAL A 93 2.12 -8.10 21.41
N ARG A 94 2.37 -9.37 21.74
CA ARG A 94 2.31 -10.49 20.78
C ARG A 94 1.03 -10.49 19.92
N ASP A 95 -0.14 -10.31 20.52
CA ASP A 95 -1.43 -10.37 19.82
C ASP A 95 -1.70 -9.17 18.90
N GLN A 96 -0.92 -8.09 19.05
CA GLN A 96 -1.00 -6.91 18.18
C GLN A 96 -0.09 -7.05 16.95
N MET A 97 0.84 -8.00 16.98
CA MET A 97 1.85 -8.19 15.94
C MET A 97 1.48 -9.32 14.99
N VAL A 98 1.78 -9.13 13.72
CA VAL A 98 1.74 -10.15 12.67
C VAL A 98 3.17 -10.61 12.43
N ILE A 99 3.50 -11.79 12.94
CA ILE A 99 4.85 -12.36 12.85
C ILE A 99 4.93 -13.37 11.71
N ALA A 100 5.78 -13.05 10.74
CA ALA A 100 6.18 -13.96 9.70
C ALA A 100 7.54 -14.59 10.01
N THR A 101 7.63 -15.90 9.88
CA THR A 101 8.91 -16.63 9.88
C THR A 101 8.94 -17.66 8.76
N LYS A 102 10.09 -18.33 8.59
CA LYS A 102 10.35 -19.24 7.48
C LYS A 102 11.10 -20.48 7.94
N TYR A 103 10.79 -21.59 7.30
CA TYR A 103 11.53 -22.85 7.40
C TYR A 103 12.11 -23.23 6.02
N THR A 104 12.98 -24.24 5.98
CA THR A 104 13.68 -24.85 4.81
C THR A 104 15.18 -24.68 4.90
N THR A 105 15.68 -23.51 5.31
CA THR A 105 17.12 -23.27 5.41
C THR A 105 17.71 -24.01 6.61
N ASN A 106 18.91 -24.59 6.45
CA ASN A 106 19.64 -25.22 7.55
C ASN A 106 20.01 -24.19 8.63
N TYR A 107 19.21 -24.11 9.68
CA TYR A 107 19.46 -23.22 10.81
C TYR A 107 20.48 -23.77 11.81
N ARG A 108 20.93 -25.03 11.64
CA ARG A 108 22.01 -25.67 12.40
C ARG A 108 23.34 -25.70 11.64
N ALA A 109 23.44 -24.99 10.51
CA ALA A 109 24.68 -24.92 9.76
C ALA A 109 25.82 -24.40 10.65
N GLY A 110 26.96 -25.10 10.64
CA GLY A 110 28.14 -24.77 11.45
C GLY A 110 28.32 -25.59 12.73
N HIS A 111 27.31 -26.37 13.15
CA HIS A 111 27.46 -27.33 14.26
C HIS A 111 28.17 -28.61 13.76
N THR A 112 29.30 -28.99 14.37
CA THR A 112 30.12 -30.14 13.92
C THR A 112 29.76 -31.46 14.58
N ASP A 113 29.09 -31.43 15.72
CA ASP A 113 28.86 -32.61 16.58
C ASP A 113 27.46 -33.21 16.39
N GLU A 114 26.77 -32.87 15.30
CA GLU A 114 25.36 -33.21 15.04
C GLU A 114 25.14 -33.77 13.62
N ILE A 115 24.13 -34.64 13.47
CA ILE A 115 23.66 -35.07 12.14
C ILE A 115 22.70 -34.01 11.59
N LEU A 116 23.17 -33.20 10.63
CA LEU A 116 22.48 -31.98 10.21
C LEU A 116 21.47 -32.13 9.06
N ILE A 117 21.46 -33.27 8.35
CA ILE A 117 20.79 -33.39 7.04
C ILE A 117 19.28 -33.09 7.07
N ASN A 118 18.61 -33.34 8.20
CA ASN A 118 17.17 -33.14 8.37
C ASN A 118 16.78 -31.82 9.04
N PHE A 119 17.73 -30.88 9.20
CA PHE A 119 17.47 -29.50 9.67
C PHE A 119 17.21 -28.52 8.51
N GLN A 120 17.04 -29.04 7.29
CA GLN A 120 16.81 -28.29 6.07
C GLN A 120 15.85 -29.03 5.12
N GLY A 121 15.36 -28.33 4.10
CA GLY A 121 14.45 -28.86 3.08
C GLY A 121 12.98 -28.62 3.39
N ASN A 122 12.13 -28.87 2.40
CA ASN A 122 10.69 -28.63 2.44
C ASN A 122 9.90 -29.76 3.11
N GLY A 123 10.53 -30.94 3.27
CA GLY A 123 9.90 -32.15 3.78
C GLY A 123 9.38 -32.07 5.22
N THR A 124 8.49 -32.99 5.54
CA THR A 124 7.72 -33.03 6.80
C THR A 124 8.61 -32.95 8.05
N LYS A 125 9.74 -33.67 8.06
CA LYS A 125 10.66 -33.74 9.21
C LYS A 125 11.34 -32.40 9.49
N SER A 126 11.81 -31.73 8.44
CA SER A 126 12.43 -30.40 8.51
C SER A 126 11.43 -29.37 9.01
N LEU A 127 10.23 -29.35 8.40
CA LEU A 127 9.13 -28.47 8.80
C LEU A 127 8.82 -28.62 10.30
N HIS A 128 8.57 -29.84 10.75
CA HIS A 128 8.24 -30.12 12.15
C HIS A 128 9.33 -29.61 13.10
N THR A 129 10.59 -29.98 12.84
CA THR A 129 11.70 -29.64 13.74
C THR A 129 11.97 -28.12 13.76
N SER A 130 11.85 -27.46 12.62
CA SER A 130 12.07 -26.03 12.46
C SER A 130 11.00 -25.21 13.17
N VAL A 131 9.71 -25.50 12.93
CA VAL A 131 8.59 -24.74 13.49
C VAL A 131 8.53 -24.83 15.01
N GLU A 132 8.75 -26.02 15.59
CA GLU A 132 8.81 -26.19 17.05
C GLU A 132 9.91 -25.32 17.70
N ARG A 133 11.04 -25.13 17.02
CA ARG A 133 12.11 -24.27 17.52
C ARG A 133 11.80 -22.80 17.31
N SER A 134 11.25 -22.42 16.16
CA SER A 134 10.82 -21.05 15.90
C SER A 134 9.81 -20.57 16.95
N LEU A 135 8.79 -21.37 17.28
CA LEU A 135 7.81 -21.05 18.32
C LEU A 135 8.47 -20.81 19.69
N LYS A 136 9.44 -21.67 20.07
CA LYS A 136 10.20 -21.49 21.33
C LYS A 136 11.01 -20.20 21.35
N LYS A 137 11.73 -19.88 20.27
CA LYS A 137 12.56 -18.67 20.18
C LYS A 137 11.70 -17.40 20.15
N LEU A 138 10.60 -17.43 19.41
CA LEU A 138 9.62 -16.35 19.35
C LEU A 138 8.78 -16.23 20.63
N GLN A 139 8.87 -17.20 21.55
CA GLN A 139 8.14 -17.25 22.82
C GLN A 139 6.62 -17.10 22.63
N THR A 140 6.07 -17.83 21.66
CA THR A 140 4.66 -17.80 21.27
C THR A 140 4.17 -19.21 20.92
N ASP A 141 2.87 -19.42 20.94
CA ASP A 141 2.19 -20.68 20.59
C ASP A 141 1.70 -20.73 19.12
N TYR A 142 1.55 -19.57 18.48
CA TYR A 142 1.22 -19.48 17.04
C TYR A 142 2.18 -18.57 16.24
N ILE A 143 2.30 -18.86 14.94
CA ILE A 143 2.92 -18.02 13.91
C ILE A 143 1.79 -17.48 13.01
N ASP A 144 1.79 -16.18 12.74
CA ASP A 144 0.78 -15.60 11.86
C ASP A 144 0.97 -16.05 10.42
N LEU A 145 2.19 -15.93 9.88
CA LEU A 145 2.50 -16.29 8.50
C LEU A 145 3.77 -17.16 8.43
N LEU A 146 3.61 -18.43 8.05
CA LEU A 146 4.77 -19.31 7.82
C LEU A 146 5.10 -19.37 6.34
N TYR A 147 6.32 -18.94 5.98
CA TYR A 147 6.85 -19.11 4.63
C TYR A 147 7.57 -20.44 4.46
N LEU A 148 7.27 -21.15 3.38
CA LEU A 148 8.25 -22.04 2.74
C LEU A 148 9.31 -21.16 2.08
N HIS A 149 10.55 -21.17 2.59
CA HIS A 149 11.55 -20.13 2.27
C HIS A 149 12.14 -20.25 0.85
N TRP A 150 12.34 -21.47 0.34
CA TRP A 150 12.84 -21.74 -1.01
C TRP A 150 12.34 -23.12 -1.43
N TRP A 151 12.04 -23.33 -2.71
CA TRP A 151 11.64 -24.67 -3.19
C TRP A 151 12.86 -25.55 -3.49
N ASP A 152 12.92 -26.75 -2.91
CA ASP A 152 14.10 -27.63 -2.97
C ASP A 152 14.02 -28.77 -3.99
N PHE A 153 12.87 -28.96 -4.66
CA PHE A 153 12.60 -30.03 -5.63
C PHE A 153 12.78 -31.48 -5.13
N SER A 154 13.06 -31.68 -3.85
CA SER A 154 13.19 -33.00 -3.22
C SER A 154 11.87 -33.51 -2.63
N THR A 155 10.95 -32.58 -2.33
CA THR A 155 9.68 -32.88 -1.67
C THR A 155 8.51 -32.71 -2.64
N SER A 156 7.54 -33.62 -2.60
CA SER A 156 6.33 -33.54 -3.43
C SER A 156 5.36 -32.46 -2.92
N ILE A 157 4.59 -31.83 -3.82
CA ILE A 157 3.53 -30.88 -3.46
C ILE A 157 2.52 -31.49 -2.46
N PRO A 158 2.00 -32.72 -2.65
CA PRO A 158 1.10 -33.33 -1.68
C PRO A 158 1.70 -33.42 -0.27
N GLU A 159 2.96 -33.84 -0.13
CA GLU A 159 3.60 -33.91 1.19
C GLU A 159 3.70 -32.52 1.84
N VAL A 160 4.18 -31.52 1.10
CA VAL A 160 4.31 -30.15 1.60
C VAL A 160 2.96 -29.60 2.06
N MET A 161 1.94 -29.67 1.21
CA MET A 161 0.64 -29.07 1.50
C MET A 161 -0.09 -29.78 2.63
N GLN A 162 0.00 -31.10 2.73
CA GLN A 162 -0.55 -31.85 3.86
C GLN A 162 0.15 -31.47 5.17
N SER A 163 1.48 -31.39 5.16
CA SER A 163 2.27 -31.08 6.36
C SER A 163 2.05 -29.65 6.85
N LEU A 164 1.99 -28.68 5.93
CA LEU A 164 1.64 -27.30 6.26
C LEU A 164 0.22 -27.20 6.82
N ASN A 165 -0.74 -27.92 6.22
CA ASN A 165 -2.13 -27.91 6.69
C ASN A 165 -2.27 -28.52 8.09
N GLN A 166 -1.48 -29.55 8.44
CA GLN A 166 -1.46 -30.10 9.80
C GLN A 166 -1.06 -29.05 10.85
N LEU A 167 -0.10 -28.18 10.54
CA LEU A 167 0.27 -27.07 11.44
C LEU A 167 -0.86 -26.04 11.58
N VAL A 168 -1.59 -25.78 10.49
CA VAL A 168 -2.75 -24.88 10.49
C VAL A 168 -3.88 -25.45 11.35
N LEU A 169 -4.22 -26.73 11.16
CA LEU A 169 -5.24 -27.41 11.97
C LEU A 169 -4.84 -27.51 13.45
N ALA A 170 -3.54 -27.62 13.73
CA ALA A 170 -3.01 -27.61 15.09
C ALA A 170 -2.98 -26.20 15.73
N GLY A 171 -3.37 -25.14 15.00
CA GLY A 171 -3.36 -23.76 15.49
C GLY A 171 -1.97 -23.13 15.63
N LYS A 172 -0.91 -23.83 15.21
CA LYS A 172 0.48 -23.35 15.29
C LYS A 172 0.82 -22.32 14.21
N VAL A 173 0.06 -22.32 13.11
CA VAL A 173 0.25 -21.44 11.97
C VAL A 173 -1.11 -20.94 11.48
N LEU A 174 -1.29 -19.64 11.26
CA LEU A 174 -2.58 -19.09 10.83
C LEU A 174 -2.70 -18.94 9.30
N TYR A 175 -1.63 -18.49 8.66
CA TYR A 175 -1.54 -18.24 7.22
C TYR A 175 -0.26 -18.85 6.66
N LEU A 176 -0.32 -19.24 5.38
CA LEU A 176 0.81 -19.81 4.65
C LEU A 176 1.34 -18.81 3.63
N GLY A 177 2.65 -18.72 3.53
CA GLY A 177 3.36 -17.99 2.49
C GLY A 177 4.35 -18.89 1.78
N VAL A 178 4.83 -18.44 0.64
CA VAL A 178 5.90 -19.12 -0.12
C VAL A 178 6.91 -18.08 -0.59
N SER A 179 8.18 -18.43 -0.61
CA SER A 179 9.26 -17.56 -1.06
C SER A 179 10.12 -18.24 -2.11
N ASP A 180 10.60 -17.43 -3.06
CA ASP A 180 11.60 -17.82 -4.07
C ASP A 180 11.31 -19.18 -4.73
N THR A 181 10.04 -19.37 -5.12
CA THR A 181 9.49 -20.62 -5.65
C THR A 181 8.94 -20.40 -7.07
N PRO A 182 9.19 -21.30 -8.03
CA PRO A 182 8.67 -21.14 -9.39
C PRO A 182 7.14 -20.99 -9.42
N ALA A 183 6.63 -20.06 -10.24
CA ALA A 183 5.19 -19.76 -10.34
C ALA A 183 4.32 -21.01 -10.55
N TRP A 184 4.73 -21.91 -11.46
CA TRP A 184 3.99 -23.14 -11.75
C TRP A 184 3.87 -24.10 -10.55
N VAL A 185 4.86 -24.11 -9.65
CA VAL A 185 4.81 -24.90 -8.42
C VAL A 185 3.76 -24.32 -7.48
N VAL A 186 3.77 -23.00 -7.30
CA VAL A 186 2.81 -22.28 -6.44
C VAL A 186 1.38 -22.50 -6.92
N SER A 187 1.13 -22.33 -8.23
CA SER A 187 -0.19 -22.59 -8.82
C SER A 187 -0.64 -24.04 -8.61
N LYS A 188 0.24 -25.03 -8.85
CA LYS A 188 -0.10 -26.44 -8.59
C LYS A 188 -0.36 -26.73 -7.11
N ALA A 189 0.39 -26.09 -6.20
CA ALA A 189 0.21 -26.27 -4.76
C ALA A 189 -1.10 -25.67 -4.25
N ASN A 190 -1.45 -24.46 -4.71
CA ASN A 190 -2.73 -23.83 -4.37
C ASN A 190 -3.92 -24.57 -4.99
N GLU A 191 -3.77 -25.09 -6.21
CA GLU A 191 -4.77 -25.96 -6.83
C GLU A 191 -4.96 -27.26 -6.04
N TYR A 192 -3.87 -27.92 -5.66
CA TYR A 192 -3.93 -29.09 -4.79
C TYR A 192 -4.65 -28.77 -3.48
N ALA A 193 -4.36 -27.62 -2.86
CA ALA A 193 -5.02 -27.20 -1.63
C ALA A 193 -6.53 -27.00 -1.81
N ARG A 194 -6.98 -26.31 -2.87
CA ARG A 194 -8.42 -26.16 -3.17
C ARG A 194 -9.12 -27.50 -3.32
N ASN A 195 -8.52 -28.39 -4.10
CA ASN A 195 -9.11 -29.69 -4.43
C ASN A 195 -9.19 -30.64 -3.23
N HIS A 196 -8.42 -30.38 -2.17
CA HIS A 196 -8.37 -31.22 -0.97
C HIS A 196 -8.84 -30.48 0.30
N GLY A 197 -9.42 -29.28 0.17
CA GLY A 197 -9.90 -28.49 1.31
C GLY A 197 -8.79 -28.07 2.29
N LEU A 198 -7.57 -27.87 1.80
CA LEU A 198 -6.40 -27.45 2.60
C LEU A 198 -6.23 -25.93 2.54
N ARG A 199 -5.48 -25.39 3.49
CA ARG A 199 -5.03 -23.99 3.46
C ARG A 199 -4.11 -23.73 2.25
N GLN A 200 -4.40 -22.67 1.50
CA GLN A 200 -3.58 -22.21 0.36
C GLN A 200 -2.45 -21.28 0.82
N PHE A 201 -1.43 -21.11 -0.02
CA PHE A 201 -0.51 -19.99 0.10
C PHE A 201 -1.23 -18.68 -0.19
N SER A 202 -1.05 -17.70 0.70
CA SER A 202 -1.72 -16.40 0.64
C SER A 202 -0.78 -15.24 0.31
N VAL A 203 0.54 -15.43 0.44
CA VAL A 203 1.54 -14.40 0.14
C VAL A 203 2.74 -15.03 -0.55
N TYR A 204 3.24 -14.34 -1.57
CA TYR A 204 4.51 -14.67 -2.21
C TYR A 204 5.59 -13.65 -1.79
N GLN A 205 6.70 -14.14 -1.26
CA GLN A 205 7.90 -13.34 -0.98
C GLN A 205 8.96 -13.60 -2.06
N GLY A 206 9.64 -12.56 -2.53
CA GLY A 206 10.74 -12.77 -3.48
C GLY A 206 11.44 -11.50 -3.92
N ARG A 207 12.51 -11.65 -4.70
CA ARG A 207 13.33 -10.53 -5.16
C ARG A 207 12.61 -9.66 -6.19
N TRP A 208 12.42 -8.39 -5.88
CA TRP A 208 11.90 -7.43 -6.87
C TRP A 208 12.37 -6.01 -6.58
N SER A 209 12.87 -5.34 -7.62
CA SER A 209 13.25 -3.92 -7.60
C SER A 209 13.23 -3.36 -9.01
N ALA A 210 13.39 -2.04 -9.16
CA ALA A 210 13.53 -1.39 -10.47
C ALA A 210 14.69 -1.96 -11.32
N ALA A 211 15.71 -2.55 -10.70
CA ALA A 211 16.85 -3.18 -11.39
C ALA A 211 16.74 -4.70 -11.53
N SER A 212 15.73 -5.34 -10.93
CA SER A 212 15.53 -6.80 -10.97
C SER A 212 14.05 -7.09 -11.11
N ARG A 213 13.59 -7.19 -12.37
CA ARG A 213 12.18 -7.22 -12.77
C ARG A 213 11.68 -8.60 -13.20
N ASP A 214 12.47 -9.67 -13.03
CA ASP A 214 12.06 -11.05 -13.39
C ASP A 214 10.75 -11.48 -12.72
N PHE A 215 10.50 -10.92 -11.53
CA PHE A 215 9.27 -11.05 -10.76
C PHE A 215 8.00 -10.71 -11.56
N GLU A 216 8.10 -9.75 -12.49
CA GLU A 216 6.98 -9.27 -13.31
C GLU A 216 6.56 -10.28 -14.40
N ARG A 217 7.42 -11.24 -14.76
CA ARG A 217 7.13 -12.20 -15.84
C ARG A 217 6.00 -13.15 -15.48
N GLU A 218 6.11 -13.80 -14.32
CA GLU A 218 5.23 -14.92 -13.95
C GLU A 218 4.72 -14.83 -12.51
N ILE A 219 5.45 -14.17 -11.60
CA ILE A 219 5.04 -14.11 -10.18
C ILE A 219 3.86 -13.15 -10.00
N ILE A 220 3.91 -11.96 -10.60
CA ILE A 220 2.77 -11.01 -10.53
C ILE A 220 1.52 -11.62 -11.17
N PRO A 221 1.55 -12.16 -12.41
CA PRO A 221 0.38 -12.82 -12.98
C PRO A 221 -0.15 -13.98 -12.12
N MET A 222 0.74 -14.85 -11.63
CA MET A 222 0.36 -15.97 -10.77
C MET A 222 -0.31 -15.50 -9.48
N THR A 223 0.26 -14.52 -8.78
CA THR A 223 -0.33 -14.03 -7.51
C THR A 223 -1.68 -13.35 -7.72
N LYS A 224 -1.89 -12.66 -8.84
CA LYS A 224 -3.22 -12.15 -9.20
C LYS A 224 -4.22 -13.28 -9.40
N ALA A 225 -3.87 -14.31 -10.18
CA ALA A 225 -4.74 -15.45 -10.45
C ALA A 225 -5.06 -16.28 -9.20
N GLU A 226 -4.09 -16.39 -8.27
CA GLU A 226 -4.21 -17.17 -7.04
C GLU A 226 -4.74 -16.36 -5.85
N GLY A 227 -5.02 -15.07 -6.01
CA GLY A 227 -5.54 -14.20 -4.94
C GLY A 227 -4.53 -13.94 -3.81
N MET A 228 -3.23 -13.90 -4.16
CA MET A 228 -2.12 -13.77 -3.21
C MET A 228 -1.61 -12.33 -3.08
N GLY A 229 -1.08 -12.00 -1.91
CA GLY A 229 -0.29 -10.78 -1.67
C GLY A 229 1.17 -10.96 -2.06
N LEU A 230 1.90 -9.85 -2.08
CA LEU A 230 3.31 -9.77 -2.47
C LEU A 230 4.14 -9.13 -1.37
N ALA A 231 5.20 -9.79 -0.92
CA ALA A 231 6.15 -9.27 0.04
C ALA A 231 7.56 -9.19 -0.57
N PRO A 232 7.85 -8.21 -1.43
CA PRO A 232 9.13 -8.18 -2.13
C PRO A 232 10.28 -7.82 -1.20
N TRP A 233 11.36 -8.61 -1.27
CA TRP A 233 12.64 -8.26 -0.66
C TRP A 233 13.56 -7.59 -1.67
N GLY A 234 14.49 -6.76 -1.18
CA GLY A 234 15.48 -6.10 -2.03
C GLY A 234 14.93 -4.92 -2.86
N ALA A 235 13.74 -4.41 -2.55
CA ALA A 235 13.10 -3.28 -3.24
C ALA A 235 14.00 -2.04 -3.38
N LEU A 236 14.89 -1.82 -2.40
CA LEU A 236 15.85 -0.70 -2.37
C LEU A 236 17.19 -1.02 -3.08
N GLY A 237 17.23 -2.03 -3.94
CA GLY A 237 18.42 -2.42 -4.71
C GLY A 237 19.58 -2.95 -3.86
N GLY A 238 19.30 -3.48 -2.67
CA GLY A 238 20.33 -3.99 -1.75
C GLY A 238 21.34 -2.92 -1.29
N GLY A 239 20.95 -1.64 -1.31
CA GLY A 239 21.84 -0.52 -0.98
C GLY A 239 22.72 -0.03 -2.14
N LYS A 240 22.48 -0.50 -3.37
CA LYS A 240 23.18 -0.07 -4.58
C LYS A 240 22.57 1.16 -5.24
N PHE A 241 21.30 1.46 -4.96
CA PHE A 241 20.65 2.68 -5.43
C PHE A 241 21.19 3.88 -4.67
N LYS A 242 22.12 4.59 -5.32
CA LYS A 242 22.86 5.73 -4.76
C LYS A 242 22.78 6.90 -5.72
N THR A 243 22.81 8.12 -5.20
CA THR A 243 22.99 9.33 -6.00
C THR A 243 24.38 9.39 -6.63
N GLU A 244 24.58 10.25 -7.62
CA GLU A 244 25.92 10.45 -8.20
C GLU A 244 26.93 10.91 -7.14
N GLU A 245 26.51 11.80 -6.23
CA GLU A 245 27.34 12.27 -5.13
C GLU A 245 27.71 11.14 -4.15
N GLN A 246 26.74 10.29 -3.78
CA GLN A 246 26.97 9.14 -2.88
C GLN A 246 27.91 8.11 -3.51
N ARG A 247 27.83 7.91 -4.83
CA ARG A 247 28.78 7.05 -5.57
C ARG A 247 30.21 7.58 -5.47
N LYS A 248 30.41 8.91 -5.61
CA LYS A 248 31.74 9.54 -5.51
C LYS A 248 32.35 9.41 -4.11
N LYS A 249 31.53 9.40 -3.06
CA LYS A 249 31.97 9.27 -1.65
C LYS A 249 32.21 7.83 -1.18
N ASN A 250 31.86 6.83 -2.00
CA ASN A 250 31.97 5.40 -1.70
C ASN A 250 31.29 4.96 -0.37
N GLU A 251 30.19 5.62 0.01
CA GLU A 251 29.47 5.34 1.26
C GLU A 251 28.53 4.14 1.08
N GLY A 252 28.60 3.09 1.92
CA GLY A 252 27.54 2.06 2.03
C GLY A 252 27.98 0.59 2.00
N ARG A 253 26.99 -0.31 2.10
CA ARG A 253 27.11 -1.75 2.48
C ARG A 253 27.32 -2.72 1.31
N ALA A 254 27.23 -2.27 0.06
CA ALA A 254 27.16 -3.16 -1.11
C ALA A 254 28.46 -3.17 -1.92
N GLY A 255 28.75 -4.32 -2.53
CA GLY A 255 29.73 -4.43 -3.60
C GLY A 255 29.43 -3.45 -4.75
N PRO A 256 30.38 -3.24 -5.68
CA PRO A 256 30.27 -2.20 -6.70
C PRO A 256 28.95 -2.32 -7.47
N PRO A 257 28.23 -1.20 -7.72
CA PRO A 257 27.00 -1.22 -8.49
C PRO A 257 27.30 -1.69 -9.92
N THR A 258 26.41 -2.51 -10.47
CA THR A 258 26.47 -2.91 -11.89
C THR A 258 26.07 -1.74 -12.78
N GLU A 259 26.31 -1.85 -14.09
CA GLU A 259 25.85 -0.83 -15.05
C GLU A 259 24.33 -0.62 -14.99
N THR A 260 23.57 -1.72 -14.84
CA THR A 260 22.12 -1.71 -14.60
C THR A 260 21.77 -0.90 -13.35
N ASP A 261 22.46 -1.15 -12.23
CA ASP A 261 22.21 -0.43 -10.98
C ASP A 261 22.46 1.07 -11.15
N VAL A 262 23.49 1.47 -11.91
CA VAL A 262 23.81 2.88 -12.17
C VAL A 262 22.76 3.53 -13.06
N LYS A 263 22.34 2.88 -14.15
CA LYS A 263 21.30 3.40 -15.06
C LYS A 263 19.97 3.61 -14.32
N VAL A 264 19.52 2.61 -13.58
CA VAL A 264 18.30 2.70 -12.75
C VAL A 264 18.45 3.78 -11.68
N SER A 265 19.61 3.87 -11.03
CA SER A 265 19.82 4.90 -10.01
C SER A 265 19.68 6.32 -10.58
N LYS A 266 20.16 6.58 -11.79
CA LYS A 266 20.01 7.90 -12.44
C LYS A 266 18.54 8.25 -12.68
N ALA A 267 17.74 7.30 -13.16
CA ALA A 267 16.30 7.52 -13.36
C ALA A 267 15.58 7.75 -12.02
N LEU A 268 15.89 6.93 -11.00
CA LEU A 268 15.33 7.12 -9.65
C LEU A 268 15.73 8.47 -9.05
N GLU A 269 16.97 8.91 -9.26
CA GLU A 269 17.50 10.20 -8.80
C GLU A 269 16.78 11.38 -9.46
N ALA A 270 16.59 11.35 -10.78
CA ALA A 270 15.83 12.37 -11.50
C ALA A 270 14.38 12.49 -11.00
N VAL A 271 13.69 11.36 -10.78
CA VAL A 271 12.34 11.36 -10.19
C VAL A 271 12.37 11.87 -8.75
N ALA A 272 13.40 11.51 -7.96
CA ALA A 272 13.53 11.95 -6.57
C ALA A 272 13.70 13.47 -6.47
N GLU A 273 14.49 14.08 -7.34
CA GLU A 273 14.64 15.53 -7.46
C GLU A 273 13.31 16.20 -7.79
N ARG A 274 12.56 15.70 -8.78
CA ARG A 274 11.23 16.24 -9.14
C ARG A 274 10.23 16.18 -7.98
N LYS A 275 10.30 15.13 -7.16
CA LYS A 275 9.40 14.89 -6.03
C LYS A 275 9.92 15.45 -4.71
N ASN A 276 11.09 16.10 -4.71
CA ASN A 276 11.78 16.59 -3.52
C ASN A 276 11.87 15.52 -2.41
N THR A 277 12.36 14.34 -2.77
CA THR A 277 12.48 13.18 -1.88
C THR A 277 13.82 12.48 -2.10
N ILE A 278 14.06 11.37 -1.40
CA ILE A 278 15.28 10.59 -1.55
C ILE A 278 15.08 9.42 -2.53
N ILE A 279 16.17 9.02 -3.18
CA ILE A 279 16.19 7.95 -4.20
C ILE A 279 15.56 6.64 -3.72
N THR A 280 15.79 6.25 -2.46
CA THR A 280 15.24 5.02 -1.87
C THR A 280 13.73 5.10 -1.63
N SER A 281 13.18 6.28 -1.36
CA SER A 281 11.74 6.48 -1.22
C SER A 281 11.03 6.30 -2.56
N VAL A 282 11.63 6.77 -3.66
CA VAL A 282 11.14 6.51 -5.02
C VAL A 282 11.20 5.02 -5.34
N ALA A 283 12.31 4.34 -5.04
CA ALA A 283 12.45 2.90 -5.28
C ALA A 283 11.41 2.06 -4.52
N GLN A 284 11.11 2.43 -3.27
CA GLN A 284 10.05 1.78 -2.49
C GLN A 284 8.67 2.04 -3.10
N ALA A 285 8.37 3.29 -3.45
CA ALA A 285 7.09 3.65 -4.05
C ALA A 285 6.89 2.95 -5.40
N TYR A 286 7.94 2.82 -6.21
CA TYR A 286 7.92 2.13 -7.51
C TYR A 286 7.29 0.74 -7.41
N VAL A 287 7.83 -0.14 -6.55
CA VAL A 287 7.28 -1.50 -6.42
C VAL A 287 5.85 -1.50 -5.86
N MET A 288 5.51 -0.57 -4.97
CA MET A 288 4.17 -0.47 -4.38
C MET A 288 3.10 0.02 -5.37
N HIS A 289 3.49 0.74 -6.42
CA HIS A 289 2.59 1.33 -7.42
C HIS A 289 2.43 0.47 -8.67
N LYS A 290 3.09 -0.68 -8.74
CA LYS A 290 3.06 -1.58 -9.91
C LYS A 290 1.88 -2.55 -9.90
N THR A 291 1.39 -2.97 -8.73
CA THR A 291 0.26 -3.91 -8.60
C THR A 291 -0.34 -3.84 -7.17
N PRO A 292 -1.61 -4.22 -6.96
CA PRO A 292 -2.19 -4.31 -5.61
C PRO A 292 -1.49 -5.31 -4.68
N TYR A 293 -1.81 -5.22 -3.38
CA TYR A 293 -1.35 -6.14 -2.32
C TYR A 293 0.18 -6.28 -2.19
N VAL A 294 0.93 -5.21 -2.44
CA VAL A 294 2.39 -5.17 -2.27
C VAL A 294 2.77 -4.60 -0.89
N PHE A 295 3.58 -5.35 -0.16
CA PHE A 295 4.10 -5.08 1.18
C PHE A 295 5.64 -5.22 1.21
N PRO A 296 6.40 -4.22 0.76
CA PRO A 296 7.84 -4.34 0.67
C PRO A 296 8.47 -4.66 2.03
N ILE A 297 9.41 -5.60 2.03
CA ILE A 297 10.22 -5.93 3.20
C ILE A 297 11.33 -4.90 3.29
N ILE A 298 11.24 -4.03 4.28
CA ILE A 298 12.23 -2.99 4.55
C ILE A 298 13.24 -3.49 5.58
N GLY A 299 14.52 -3.34 5.27
CA GLY A 299 15.62 -3.60 6.19
C GLY A 299 16.29 -2.30 6.62
N GLY A 300 16.90 -2.30 7.80
CA GLY A 300 17.62 -1.13 8.31
C GLY A 300 18.41 -1.46 9.57
N ARG A 301 19.56 -0.80 9.74
CA ARG A 301 20.40 -0.87 10.95
C ARG A 301 20.31 0.41 11.77
N THR A 302 19.55 1.40 11.31
CA THR A 302 19.43 2.72 11.94
C THR A 302 17.98 3.17 11.89
N LEU A 303 17.57 3.93 12.90
CA LEU A 303 16.24 4.55 12.93
C LEU A 303 16.03 5.54 11.77
N GLY A 304 17.10 6.17 11.27
CA GLY A 304 17.03 7.08 10.13
C GLY A 304 16.51 6.39 8.86
N HIS A 305 16.96 5.17 8.58
CA HIS A 305 16.44 4.40 7.43
C HIS A 305 14.95 4.08 7.60
N LEU A 306 14.55 3.66 8.80
CA LEU A 306 13.16 3.31 9.06
C LEU A 306 12.23 4.54 8.93
N LYS A 307 12.63 5.69 9.47
CA LYS A 307 11.91 6.96 9.29
C LYS A 307 11.71 7.31 7.81
N ALA A 308 12.78 7.22 7.02
CA ALA A 308 12.72 7.53 5.60
C ALA A 308 11.80 6.56 4.80
N ASN A 309 11.81 5.28 5.16
CA ASN A 309 10.90 4.28 4.56
C ASN A 309 9.43 4.56 4.90
N ILE A 310 9.14 5.00 6.13
CA ILE A 310 7.78 5.40 6.54
C ILE A 310 7.33 6.65 5.79
N GLU A 311 8.19 7.65 5.65
CA GLU A 311 7.88 8.87 4.88
C GLU A 311 7.58 8.57 3.40
N ALA A 312 8.26 7.57 2.83
CA ALA A 312 8.03 7.14 1.44
C ALA A 312 6.59 6.65 1.19
N LEU A 313 5.83 6.27 2.22
CA LEU A 313 4.41 5.91 2.10
C LEU A 313 3.51 7.08 1.70
N ASN A 314 3.98 8.32 1.83
CA ASN A 314 3.27 9.52 1.38
C ASN A 314 3.54 9.86 -0.10
N LEU A 315 4.47 9.16 -0.75
CA LEU A 315 4.87 9.43 -2.12
C LEU A 315 3.87 8.82 -3.12
N SER A 316 3.51 9.62 -4.13
CA SER A 316 2.74 9.19 -5.30
C SER A 316 3.57 9.39 -6.56
N LEU A 317 3.76 8.31 -7.31
CA LEU A 317 4.39 8.32 -8.63
C LEU A 317 3.30 8.44 -9.71
N SER A 318 3.55 9.22 -10.75
CA SER A 318 2.70 9.24 -11.94
C SER A 318 3.05 8.08 -12.87
N GLU A 319 2.25 7.85 -13.92
CA GLU A 319 2.57 6.83 -14.92
C GLU A 319 3.88 7.19 -15.66
N GLU A 320 4.12 8.47 -15.92
CA GLU A 320 5.35 8.96 -16.55
C GLU A 320 6.58 8.72 -15.67
N ASP A 321 6.45 8.88 -14.34
CA ASP A 321 7.55 8.57 -13.40
C ASP A 321 7.90 7.08 -13.45
N ILE A 322 6.90 6.19 -13.53
CA ILE A 322 7.09 4.73 -13.62
C ILE A 322 7.74 4.37 -14.96
N ASP A 323 7.23 4.92 -16.07
CA ASP A 323 7.75 4.66 -17.41
C ASP A 323 9.20 5.12 -17.56
N GLU A 324 9.58 6.25 -16.97
CA GLU A 324 10.97 6.73 -16.95
C GLU A 324 11.92 5.77 -16.21
N ILE A 325 11.49 5.27 -15.04
CA ILE A 325 12.28 4.30 -14.27
C ILE A 325 12.45 3.00 -15.07
N GLU A 326 11.41 2.56 -15.77
CA GLU A 326 11.42 1.33 -16.55
C GLU A 326 12.22 1.44 -17.85
N ALA A 327 12.20 2.61 -18.50
CA ALA A 327 12.98 2.88 -19.70
C ALA A 327 14.49 2.88 -19.44
N ALA A 328 14.93 2.99 -18.17
CA ALA A 328 16.35 2.98 -17.80
C ALA A 328 17.06 1.69 -18.22
N VAL A 329 16.35 0.55 -18.22
CA VAL A 329 16.88 -0.76 -18.60
C VAL A 329 15.81 -1.56 -19.35
N PRO A 330 16.09 -2.06 -20.57
CA PRO A 330 15.15 -2.89 -21.30
C PRO A 330 14.71 -4.11 -20.49
N PHE A 331 13.40 -4.37 -20.48
CA PHE A 331 12.83 -5.56 -19.86
C PHE A 331 12.34 -6.53 -20.94
N ASP A 332 12.91 -7.73 -20.98
CA ASP A 332 12.40 -8.82 -21.81
C ASP A 332 11.43 -9.68 -20.97
N PRO A 333 10.12 -9.70 -21.28
CA PRO A 333 9.16 -10.55 -20.57
C PRO A 333 9.38 -12.05 -20.86
N GLY A 334 10.18 -12.41 -21.85
CA GLY A 334 10.51 -13.79 -22.22
C GLY A 334 9.37 -14.52 -22.94
N PHE A 335 9.67 -15.67 -23.55
CA PHE A 335 8.64 -16.52 -24.16
C PHE A 335 7.84 -17.26 -23.06
N PRO A 336 6.50 -17.41 -23.19
CA PRO A 336 5.64 -17.02 -24.31
C PRO A 336 5.05 -15.60 -24.22
N ASN A 337 5.38 -14.82 -23.20
CA ASN A 337 4.82 -13.48 -23.00
C ASN A 337 5.21 -12.52 -24.14
N ASN A 338 6.48 -12.52 -24.57
CA ASN A 338 6.93 -11.69 -25.69
C ASN A 338 6.28 -12.06 -27.03
N PHE A 339 5.87 -13.32 -27.23
CA PHE A 339 5.12 -13.77 -28.39
C PHE A 339 3.64 -13.34 -28.31
N SER A 340 3.03 -13.46 -27.14
CA SER A 340 1.61 -13.16 -26.92
C SER A 340 1.30 -11.67 -26.99
N TYR A 341 2.23 -10.84 -26.51
CA TYR A 341 2.07 -9.39 -26.39
C TYR A 341 3.02 -8.57 -27.29
N ILE A 342 3.71 -9.23 -28.23
CA ILE A 342 4.66 -8.60 -29.18
C ILE A 342 5.68 -7.72 -28.44
N GLY A 343 6.35 -8.30 -27.45
CA GLY A 343 7.40 -7.63 -26.66
C GLY A 343 6.93 -6.54 -25.69
N ARG A 344 5.63 -6.40 -25.44
CA ARG A 344 5.06 -5.46 -24.46
C ARG A 344 4.58 -6.17 -23.20
N THR A 345 4.47 -5.43 -22.11
CA THR A 345 3.79 -5.89 -20.89
C THR A 345 2.28 -5.72 -21.08
N SER A 346 1.49 -6.77 -20.80
CA SER A 346 0.03 -6.74 -20.94
C SER A 346 -0.63 -5.93 -19.83
N LYS A 347 -1.65 -5.14 -20.19
CA LYS A 347 -2.59 -4.51 -19.25
C LYS A 347 -3.89 -5.29 -19.16
N ASP A 348 -4.33 -5.88 -20.26
CA ASP A 348 -5.50 -6.74 -20.35
C ASP A 348 -5.38 -7.74 -21.52
N ALA A 349 -6.37 -8.64 -21.64
CA ALA A 349 -6.39 -9.64 -22.69
C ALA A 349 -6.49 -9.04 -24.11
N GLY A 350 -6.98 -7.81 -24.25
CA GLY A 350 -7.03 -7.07 -25.52
C GLY A 350 -5.66 -6.72 -26.08
N ASP A 351 -4.63 -6.72 -25.25
CA ASP A 351 -3.26 -6.56 -25.71
C ASP A 351 -2.72 -7.79 -26.46
N VAL A 352 -3.36 -8.95 -26.31
CA VAL A 352 -2.99 -10.17 -27.04
C VAL A 352 -3.27 -9.96 -28.53
N TRP A 353 -2.23 -10.06 -29.36
CA TRP A 353 -2.34 -9.79 -30.79
C TRP A 353 -3.36 -10.71 -31.50
N LEU A 354 -3.49 -11.95 -31.01
CA LEU A 354 -4.44 -12.95 -31.53
C LEU A 354 -5.88 -12.42 -31.47
N LEU A 355 -6.26 -11.79 -30.35
CA LEU A 355 -7.63 -11.29 -30.16
C LEU A 355 -7.93 -10.07 -31.04
N LYS A 356 -6.91 -9.26 -31.36
CA LYS A 356 -7.04 -8.10 -32.27
C LYS A 356 -7.43 -8.50 -33.70
N MET A 357 -7.20 -9.75 -34.10
CA MET A 357 -7.66 -10.24 -35.40
C MET A 357 -9.17 -10.45 -35.47
N GLY A 358 -9.84 -10.65 -34.33
CA GLY A 358 -11.27 -10.93 -34.25
C GLY A 358 -12.17 -9.70 -34.14
N GLY A 359 -11.64 -8.57 -33.65
CA GLY A 359 -12.39 -7.32 -33.49
C GLY A 359 -11.90 -6.47 -32.32
N THR A 360 -12.67 -5.42 -31.99
CA THR A 360 -12.46 -4.58 -30.81
C THR A 360 -13.26 -5.14 -29.63
N THR A 361 -12.62 -5.26 -28.48
CA THR A 361 -13.21 -5.83 -27.26
C THR A 361 -12.94 -4.90 -26.08
N ASP A 362 -13.96 -4.66 -25.26
CA ASP A 362 -13.84 -3.93 -24.01
C ASP A 362 -13.48 -4.87 -22.86
N TYR A 363 -12.61 -4.43 -21.94
CA TYR A 363 -12.19 -5.21 -20.77
C TYR A 363 -12.46 -4.47 -19.48
N VAL A 364 -12.77 -5.24 -18.43
CA VAL A 364 -12.86 -4.71 -17.07
C VAL A 364 -11.44 -4.41 -16.59
N PRO A 365 -11.15 -3.16 -16.18
CA PRO A 365 -9.83 -2.81 -15.67
C PRO A 365 -9.48 -3.64 -14.44
N GLU A 366 -8.22 -4.08 -14.35
CA GLU A 366 -7.74 -4.76 -13.16
C GLU A 366 -7.76 -3.85 -11.92
N PRO A 367 -7.85 -4.42 -10.70
CA PRO A 367 -7.70 -3.66 -9.48
C PRO A 367 -6.38 -2.89 -9.47
N LYS A 368 -6.44 -1.61 -9.09
CA LYS A 368 -5.28 -0.71 -9.05
C LYS A 368 -4.60 -0.71 -7.67
N PRO A 369 -3.28 -0.46 -7.60
CA PRO A 369 -2.58 -0.30 -6.33
C PRO A 369 -3.11 0.89 -5.53
N ILE A 370 -2.90 0.83 -4.21
CA ILE A 370 -3.28 1.92 -3.31
C ILE A 370 -2.23 3.03 -3.44
N VAL A 371 -2.65 4.13 -4.04
CA VAL A 371 -1.85 5.36 -4.14
C VAL A 371 -1.95 6.15 -2.83
N ALA A 372 -0.84 6.77 -2.42
CA ALA A 372 -0.79 7.62 -1.25
C ALA A 372 -1.76 8.80 -1.41
N LYS A 373 -2.79 8.88 -0.55
CA LYS A 373 -3.62 10.08 -0.43
C LYS A 373 -2.88 11.11 0.39
N LYS A 374 -2.67 12.32 -0.16
CA LYS A 374 -2.14 13.45 0.61
C LYS A 374 -3.02 13.64 1.84
N THR A 375 -2.40 13.83 3.00
CA THR A 375 -3.08 14.15 4.25
C THR A 375 -3.93 15.40 4.05
N GLY A 376 -5.26 15.22 3.93
CA GLY A 376 -6.20 16.28 3.55
C GLY A 376 -7.18 15.87 2.44
N ASP A 377 -6.86 14.87 1.62
CA ASP A 377 -7.78 14.28 0.64
C ASP A 377 -8.77 13.34 1.33
N THR A 378 -9.66 13.91 2.13
CA THR A 378 -10.95 13.27 2.38
C THR A 378 -11.75 13.37 1.08
N ASN A 379 -11.70 12.35 0.23
CA ASN A 379 -12.76 12.05 -0.75
C ASN A 379 -14.07 11.64 -0.02
N ALA A 380 -14.38 12.26 1.13
CA ALA A 380 -15.77 12.46 1.48
C ALA A 380 -16.25 13.49 0.45
N PRO A 381 -17.24 13.19 -0.40
CA PRO A 381 -17.77 14.18 -1.33
C PRO A 381 -18.11 15.42 -0.51
N ILE A 382 -17.42 16.52 -0.76
CA ILE A 382 -17.77 17.80 -0.17
C ILE A 382 -19.13 18.14 -0.77
N PRO A 383 -20.21 18.22 0.01
CA PRO A 383 -21.50 18.59 -0.54
C PRO A 383 -21.41 20.05 -0.95
N VAL A 384 -21.27 20.29 -2.26
CA VAL A 384 -21.28 21.63 -2.84
C VAL A 384 -22.74 22.00 -3.10
N PHE A 385 -23.24 23.03 -2.40
CA PHE A 385 -24.56 23.60 -2.64
C PHE A 385 -24.43 24.95 -3.35
N VAL A 386 -25.21 25.15 -4.42
CA VAL A 386 -25.31 26.41 -5.16
C VAL A 386 -26.61 27.09 -4.76
N LEU A 387 -26.53 28.33 -4.28
CA LEU A 387 -27.66 29.18 -3.89
C LEU A 387 -27.97 30.18 -5.02
N GLY A 388 -29.21 30.21 -5.48
CA GLY A 388 -29.75 31.26 -6.35
C GLY A 388 -30.60 32.23 -5.53
N ASP A 389 -30.58 33.51 -5.89
CA ASP A 389 -31.31 34.59 -5.21
C ASP A 389 -32.84 34.36 -5.20
N ALA A 390 -33.46 34.39 -4.03
CA ALA A 390 -34.89 34.13 -3.83
C ALA A 390 -35.54 35.21 -2.96
N GLY A 391 -36.12 36.22 -3.60
CA GLY A 391 -37.00 37.18 -2.96
C GLY A 391 -38.40 36.61 -2.71
N ASN A 392 -38.86 36.72 -1.46
CA ASN A 392 -40.20 36.50 -0.92
C ASN A 392 -40.81 35.08 -1.04
N LEU A 393 -40.96 34.37 0.09
CA LEU A 393 -42.25 33.87 0.63
C LEU A 393 -42.12 32.96 1.87
N GLN A 394 -43.29 32.74 2.52
CA GLN A 394 -43.59 32.37 3.91
C GLN A 394 -43.31 30.91 4.38
N PRO A 395 -43.30 30.67 5.71
CA PRO A 395 -42.83 29.42 6.32
C PRO A 395 -43.94 28.38 6.46
N ALA A 396 -43.99 27.43 5.52
CA ALA A 396 -44.63 26.13 5.75
C ALA A 396 -44.14 25.06 4.77
N GLN A 397 -43.50 24.03 5.34
CA GLN A 397 -43.56 22.62 4.93
C GLN A 397 -42.55 22.12 3.88
N ALA A 398 -41.51 21.47 4.41
CA ALA A 398 -40.53 20.64 3.74
C ALA A 398 -40.83 19.14 3.98
N ALA A 399 -40.52 18.26 3.01
CA ALA A 399 -40.38 16.82 3.26
C ALA A 399 -39.47 16.09 2.24
N ASN A 400 -38.57 15.28 2.80
CA ASN A 400 -37.82 14.12 2.28
C ASN A 400 -36.64 14.25 1.28
N THR A 401 -35.58 13.52 1.65
CA THR A 401 -34.18 13.49 1.20
C THR A 401 -33.91 12.76 -0.11
N ASP A 402 -34.93 12.33 -0.85
CA ASP A 402 -34.78 11.78 -2.21
C ASP A 402 -35.06 12.84 -3.31
N THR A 403 -35.39 14.06 -2.87
CA THR A 403 -35.81 15.16 -3.73
C THR A 403 -34.63 16.00 -4.21
N GLN A 404 -33.49 16.00 -3.51
CA GLN A 404 -32.37 16.94 -3.78
C GLN A 404 -31.64 16.65 -5.10
N THR A 405 -31.36 15.39 -5.43
CA THR A 405 -30.73 15.02 -6.71
C THR A 405 -31.70 15.19 -7.88
N ARG A 406 -32.99 14.88 -7.66
CA ARG A 406 -34.05 15.15 -8.64
C ARG A 406 -34.24 16.65 -8.86
N HIS A 407 -34.15 17.46 -7.82
CA HIS A 407 -34.28 18.91 -7.93
C HIS A 407 -33.10 19.52 -8.70
N LEU A 408 -31.87 19.05 -8.46
CA LEU A 408 -30.70 19.47 -9.24
C LEU A 408 -30.85 19.15 -10.73
N MET A 409 -31.25 17.92 -11.06
CA MET A 409 -31.50 17.51 -12.45
C MET A 409 -32.69 18.25 -13.09
N THR A 410 -33.74 18.52 -12.31
CA THR A 410 -34.92 19.28 -12.77
C THR A 410 -34.58 20.74 -13.00
N GLN A 411 -33.72 21.35 -12.16
CA GLN A 411 -33.26 22.73 -12.35
C GLN A 411 -32.26 22.86 -13.50
N PHE A 412 -31.36 21.89 -13.70
CA PHE A 412 -30.51 21.85 -14.91
C PHE A 412 -31.35 21.64 -16.18
N ASN A 413 -32.35 20.76 -16.18
CA ASN A 413 -33.25 20.59 -17.33
C ASN A 413 -34.12 21.83 -17.58
N ALA A 414 -34.68 22.46 -16.54
CA ALA A 414 -35.43 23.71 -16.66
C ALA A 414 -34.57 24.87 -17.16
N TYR A 415 -33.28 24.92 -16.76
CA TYR A 415 -32.28 25.87 -17.23
C TYR A 415 -32.00 25.75 -18.73
N PHE A 416 -31.92 24.52 -19.26
CA PHE A 416 -31.75 24.29 -20.71
C PHE A 416 -33.05 24.37 -21.52
N SER A 417 -34.23 24.32 -20.86
CA SER A 417 -35.55 24.29 -21.54
C SER A 417 -36.43 25.53 -21.31
N GLY A 418 -36.04 26.46 -20.43
CA GLY A 418 -36.76 27.72 -20.19
C GLY A 418 -37.98 27.63 -19.27
N ALA A 419 -38.14 26.57 -18.48
CA ALA A 419 -39.28 26.37 -17.59
C ALA A 419 -39.10 26.99 -16.18
N GLU A 420 -40.20 27.27 -15.48
CA GLU A 420 -40.23 27.92 -14.16
C GLU A 420 -39.79 26.99 -13.00
N ILE A 421 -39.05 27.52 -12.02
CA ILE A 421 -38.36 26.77 -10.95
C ILE A 421 -39.06 26.94 -9.58
N LYS A 422 -39.18 25.86 -8.78
CA LYS A 422 -39.86 25.84 -7.45
C LYS A 422 -38.88 25.70 -6.25
N PRO A 423 -39.22 26.14 -5.01
CA PRO A 423 -38.28 26.39 -3.90
C PRO A 423 -37.90 25.20 -2.97
N TYR A 424 -36.79 25.35 -2.19
CA TYR A 424 -36.20 24.41 -1.19
C TYR A 424 -35.86 25.11 0.16
N VAL A 425 -35.82 24.39 1.30
CA VAL A 425 -35.58 24.94 2.68
C VAL A 425 -34.20 24.56 3.24
N PHE A 426 -33.50 25.53 3.84
CA PHE A 426 -32.08 25.53 4.24
C PHE A 426 -31.79 24.98 5.67
N ASP A 427 -30.71 24.21 5.85
CA ASP A 427 -30.14 23.83 7.16
C ASP A 427 -28.69 24.36 7.30
N PRO A 428 -28.44 25.36 8.18
CA PRO A 428 -27.14 26.02 8.31
C PRO A 428 -26.03 25.17 8.96
N ASN A 429 -26.36 24.06 9.64
CA ASN A 429 -25.35 23.32 10.42
C ASN A 429 -24.57 22.26 9.61
N GLY A 430 -24.94 22.04 8.35
CA GLY A 430 -24.35 21.01 7.48
C GLY A 430 -23.47 21.52 6.33
N VAL A 431 -23.31 22.84 6.17
CA VAL A 431 -22.74 23.43 4.95
C VAL A 431 -21.31 23.91 5.18
N GLN A 432 -20.36 23.42 4.38
CA GLN A 432 -18.96 23.87 4.40
C GLN A 432 -18.60 24.83 3.26
N LEU A 433 -19.48 24.97 2.25
CA LEU A 433 -19.29 25.88 1.12
C LEU A 433 -20.65 26.27 0.53
N ALA A 434 -20.90 27.57 0.39
CA ALA A 434 -22.08 28.13 -0.28
C ALA A 434 -21.62 29.01 -1.45
N LEU A 435 -22.19 28.83 -2.65
CA LEU A 435 -21.91 29.65 -3.83
C LEU A 435 -23.19 30.39 -4.26
N THR A 436 -23.19 31.71 -4.28
CA THR A 436 -24.36 32.50 -4.67
C THR A 436 -24.29 32.93 -6.14
N ILE A 437 -25.35 32.70 -6.91
CA ILE A 437 -25.48 33.16 -8.30
C ILE A 437 -26.71 34.07 -8.41
N GLY A 438 -26.50 35.34 -8.75
CA GLY A 438 -27.56 36.35 -8.88
C GLY A 438 -27.82 36.75 -10.34
N ARG A 439 -29.04 37.24 -10.62
CA ARG A 439 -29.42 37.84 -11.91
C ARG A 439 -29.26 39.35 -11.82
N ASP A 440 -28.63 39.97 -12.81
CA ASP A 440 -28.65 41.43 -12.93
C ASP A 440 -30.06 41.87 -13.35
N ARG A 441 -30.74 42.65 -12.51
CA ARG A 441 -32.08 43.22 -12.82
C ARG A 441 -31.98 44.65 -13.38
N GLY A 442 -30.78 45.15 -13.70
CA GLY A 442 -30.55 46.54 -14.08
C GLY A 442 -30.57 46.85 -15.58
N THR A 443 -30.54 45.85 -16.47
CA THR A 443 -30.57 46.11 -17.93
C THR A 443 -31.57 45.16 -18.59
N GLY A 444 -32.57 45.69 -19.29
CA GLY A 444 -33.68 44.93 -19.89
C GLY A 444 -33.30 43.98 -21.03
N GLN A 445 -32.17 43.29 -20.97
CA GLN A 445 -31.80 42.22 -21.88
C GLN A 445 -32.01 40.85 -21.21
N ALA A 446 -32.92 40.06 -21.77
CA ALA A 446 -33.03 38.65 -21.44
C ALA A 446 -31.78 37.90 -21.96
N GLY A 447 -30.97 37.34 -21.06
CA GLY A 447 -30.02 36.27 -21.43
C GLY A 447 -28.58 36.36 -20.92
N SER A 448 -28.17 37.35 -20.11
CA SER A 448 -26.79 37.37 -19.56
C SER A 448 -26.78 37.09 -18.05
N TRP A 449 -26.19 35.96 -17.66
CA TRP A 449 -25.83 35.66 -16.27
C TRP A 449 -24.32 35.84 -16.12
N LYS A 450 -23.88 36.64 -15.15
CA LYS A 450 -22.46 36.76 -14.77
C LYS A 450 -22.27 36.24 -13.35
N LEU A 451 -21.25 35.41 -13.15
CA LEU A 451 -20.80 34.99 -11.82
C LEU A 451 -20.28 36.25 -11.09
N TRP A 452 -21.00 36.74 -10.09
CA TRP A 452 -20.71 38.02 -9.45
C TRP A 452 -19.56 37.99 -8.43
N SER A 453 -18.75 36.92 -8.42
CA SER A 453 -17.59 36.57 -7.56
C SER A 453 -17.87 35.32 -6.72
N PRO A 454 -16.90 34.40 -6.56
CA PRO A 454 -17.03 33.29 -5.63
C PRO A 454 -16.86 33.81 -4.20
N LEU A 455 -17.95 33.98 -3.46
CA LEU A 455 -17.88 34.19 -2.01
C LEU A 455 -17.79 32.82 -1.33
N VAL A 456 -16.59 32.41 -0.95
CA VAL A 456 -16.34 31.14 -0.26
C VAL A 456 -16.47 31.37 1.26
N TRP A 457 -17.54 30.85 1.87
CA TRP A 457 -17.63 30.74 3.32
C TRP A 457 -17.06 29.41 3.78
N TYR A 458 -16.13 29.44 4.73
CA TYR A 458 -15.61 28.26 5.42
C TYR A 458 -16.01 28.33 6.90
N LEU A 459 -17.15 27.73 7.25
CA LEU A 459 -17.60 27.70 8.65
C LEU A 459 -16.95 26.52 9.38
N LYS A 460 -15.75 26.75 9.92
CA LYS A 460 -15.14 25.91 10.95
C LYS A 460 -15.04 26.72 12.24
N GLY A 461 -16.12 26.74 13.02
CA GLY A 461 -16.09 27.15 14.43
C GLY A 461 -15.59 28.58 14.74
N ARG A 462 -15.77 29.56 13.85
CA ARG A 462 -15.57 30.99 14.16
C ARG A 462 -16.86 31.77 13.92
N HIS A 463 -17.36 32.37 15.00
CA HIS A 463 -18.43 33.37 14.95
C HIS A 463 -17.92 34.59 14.16
N LEU A 464 -18.42 34.79 12.94
CA LEU A 464 -18.37 36.11 12.31
C LEU A 464 -19.60 36.86 12.79
N GLY A 465 -19.39 38.07 13.33
CA GLY A 465 -20.38 38.85 14.06
C GLY A 465 -21.70 39.04 13.31
N THR A 466 -22.78 39.10 14.08
CA THR A 466 -24.19 39.11 13.66
C THR A 466 -24.63 40.35 12.86
N ASP A 467 -23.77 41.33 12.66
CA ASP A 467 -24.20 42.65 12.16
C ASP A 467 -24.11 42.80 10.63
N SER A 468 -23.46 41.86 9.91
CA SER A 468 -23.31 41.94 8.45
C SER A 468 -24.26 41.03 7.66
N ALA A 469 -24.87 40.02 8.29
CA ALA A 469 -25.86 39.16 7.66
C ALA A 469 -27.23 39.85 7.56
N ASP A 470 -27.60 40.60 8.61
CA ASP A 470 -28.89 41.31 8.69
C ASP A 470 -29.00 42.48 7.70
N ALA A 471 -27.87 43.12 7.36
CA ALA A 471 -27.84 44.22 6.40
C ALA A 471 -28.13 43.76 4.96
N PHE A 472 -27.74 42.53 4.60
CA PHE A 472 -28.00 41.97 3.26
C PHE A 472 -29.45 41.46 3.13
N ALA A 473 -30.03 40.94 4.22
CA ALA A 473 -31.42 40.49 4.25
C ALA A 473 -32.45 41.64 4.20
N ARG A 474 -32.05 42.87 4.55
CA ARG A 474 -32.95 44.05 4.60
C ARG A 474 -32.91 44.95 3.36
N GLY A 475 -32.03 44.71 2.39
CA GLY A 475 -32.01 45.44 1.12
C GLY A 475 -31.41 46.86 1.16
N ASP A 476 -30.71 47.23 2.24
CA ASP A 476 -30.08 48.55 2.37
C ASP A 476 -28.64 48.53 1.83
N SER A 477 -28.46 48.47 0.51
CA SER A 477 -27.15 48.72 -0.10
C SER A 477 -26.98 50.20 -0.47
N GLY A 478 -26.79 51.04 0.55
CA GLY A 478 -26.09 52.31 0.42
C GLY A 478 -24.59 52.01 0.30
N GLY A 479 -23.98 52.39 -0.81
CA GLY A 479 -22.70 51.87 -1.27
C GLY A 479 -21.55 51.89 -0.27
N MET A 480 -20.64 50.93 -0.40
CA MET A 480 -19.23 51.20 -0.15
C MET A 480 -18.38 50.23 -0.98
N GLY A 481 -17.73 50.78 -2.01
CA GLY A 481 -16.54 50.18 -2.54
C GLY A 481 -15.46 50.22 -1.47
N ARG A 482 -14.85 49.07 -1.20
CA ARG A 482 -13.48 48.97 -0.67
C ARG A 482 -12.92 47.63 -1.12
N ALA A 483 -11.96 47.73 -2.03
CA ALA A 483 -11.08 46.63 -2.38
C ALA A 483 -10.35 46.13 -1.14
N TRP A 484 -10.20 44.81 -1.01
CA TRP A 484 -9.25 44.20 -0.07
C TRP A 484 -8.15 43.48 -0.87
N PRO A 485 -6.88 43.57 -0.46
CA PRO A 485 -5.75 43.11 -1.26
C PRO A 485 -5.58 41.59 -1.20
N LYS A 486 -4.85 41.10 -2.20
CA LYS A 486 -4.48 39.72 -2.59
C LYS A 486 -4.56 38.63 -1.53
#